data_AF-A0A3M6TZB9-F1
#
_entry.id   AF-A0A3M6TZB9-F1
#
_cell.length_a   1.000
_cell.length_b   1.000
_cell.length_c   1.000
_cell.angle_alpha   90.00
_cell.angle_beta   90.00
_cell.angle_gamma   90.00
#
_symmetry.space_group_name_H-M   'P 1'
#
loop_
_entity.id
_entity.type
_entity.pdbx_description
1 polymer ?
#
loop_
_entity_poly.entity_id
_entity_poly.type
_entity_poly.pdbx_seq_one_letter_code
_entity_poly.pdbx_strand_id
1 'polypeptide(L)'
;MPLPDSTFLDGTEIQCFVAKSLDQVVGVALLRREEDIEYIRSHFNIEDFIYFNHHKRDEHGRLFHFALNPVFQQYSKHFLKEVLRLAHKSCLYYPVCPRYTETQPVTRRQIIYPLDQLGGNAPSERILANKEPFALTHLNRKLTLEPK
;
A
#
# COMPACT_ATOMS: atom_id res chain seq x y z
N MET A 1 19.32 18.88 17.55
CA MET A 1 18.85 17.49 17.36
C MET A 1 18.21 17.45 15.97
N PRO A 2 18.94 17.03 14.93
CA PRO A 2 18.44 17.07 13.57
C PRO A 2 17.44 15.92 13.36
N LEU A 3 16.30 16.25 12.75
CA LEU A 3 15.29 15.29 12.29
C LEU A 3 15.95 14.35 11.27
N PRO A 4 15.57 13.05 11.22
CA PRO A 4 16.15 12.15 10.24
C PRO A 4 15.76 12.64 8.84
N ASP A 5 16.81 12.92 8.06
CA ASP A 5 16.73 13.30 6.66
C ASP A 5 15.75 12.38 5.93
N SER A 6 14.87 13.03 5.21
CA SER A 6 13.88 12.45 4.32
C SER A 6 14.45 11.28 3.51
N THR A 7 13.89 10.09 3.72
CA THR A 7 14.13 8.88 2.94
C THR A 7 13.56 9.03 1.52
N PHE A 8 14.27 9.78 0.68
CA PHE A 8 14.04 9.90 -0.77
C PHE A 8 15.05 9.05 -1.58
N LEU A 9 15.77 8.12 -0.94
CA LEU A 9 16.95 7.44 -1.51
C LEU A 9 16.68 6.18 -2.36
N ASP A 10 15.46 5.64 -2.43
CA ASP A 10 15.22 4.33 -3.09
C ASP A 10 15.09 4.38 -4.62
N GLY A 11 15.21 5.55 -5.27
CA GLY A 11 15.10 5.65 -6.75
C GLY A 11 13.73 5.26 -7.33
N THR A 12 12.77 4.93 -6.48
CA THR A 12 11.41 4.55 -6.89
C THR A 12 10.66 5.78 -7.39
N GLU A 13 10.03 5.67 -8.57
CA GLU A 13 9.19 6.74 -9.13
C GLU A 13 8.08 7.14 -8.14
N ILE A 14 8.06 8.43 -7.80
CA ILE A 14 7.05 9.04 -6.92
C ILE A 14 6.09 9.86 -7.79
N GLN A 15 4.80 9.65 -7.61
CA GLN A 15 3.75 10.44 -8.23
C GLN A 15 3.04 11.28 -7.18
N CYS A 16 2.94 12.59 -7.41
CA CYS A 16 2.25 13.53 -6.52
C CYS A 16 0.96 14.03 -7.18
N PHE A 17 -0.14 13.96 -6.44
CA PHE A 17 -1.45 14.41 -6.87
C PHE A 17 -1.96 15.47 -5.91
N VAL A 18 -2.40 16.60 -6.46
CA VAL A 18 -2.93 17.73 -5.70
C VAL A 18 -4.39 17.94 -6.08
N ALA A 19 -5.30 17.93 -5.11
CA ALA A 19 -6.67 18.38 -5.32
C ALA A 19 -6.76 19.89 -5.12
N LYS A 20 -7.39 20.55 -6.09
CA LYS A 20 -7.73 21.97 -6.03
C LYS A 20 -9.24 22.17 -6.11
N SER A 21 -9.77 23.09 -5.31
CA SER A 21 -11.16 23.56 -5.37
C SER A 21 -11.16 25.08 -5.24
N LEU A 22 -11.83 25.79 -6.16
CA LEU A 22 -11.85 27.25 -6.21
C LEU A 22 -10.43 27.88 -6.10
N ASP A 23 -9.47 27.29 -6.82
CA ASP A 23 -8.05 27.65 -6.83
C ASP A 23 -7.29 27.48 -5.49
N GLN A 24 -7.91 26.86 -4.49
CA GLN A 24 -7.28 26.49 -3.24
C GLN A 24 -6.89 25.02 -3.22
N VAL A 25 -5.73 24.71 -2.66
CA VAL A 25 -5.29 23.32 -2.45
C VAL A 25 -6.11 22.74 -1.29
N VAL A 26 -6.92 21.72 -1.59
CA VAL A 26 -7.77 21.05 -0.60
C VAL A 26 -7.21 19.70 -0.14
N GLY A 27 -6.27 19.12 -0.89
CA GLY A 27 -5.62 17.87 -0.51
C GLY A 27 -4.42 17.49 -1.37
N VAL A 28 -3.61 16.57 -0.85
CA VAL A 28 -2.43 16.02 -1.52
C VAL A 28 -2.33 14.51 -1.26
N ALA A 29 -1.91 13.78 -2.28
CA ALA A 29 -1.57 12.36 -2.22
C ALA A 29 -0.22 12.10 -2.86
N LEU A 30 0.63 11.35 -2.16
CA LEU A 30 1.91 10.86 -2.67
C LEU A 30 1.84 9.36 -2.85
N LEU A 31 2.05 8.92 -4.09
CA LEU A 31 2.07 7.52 -4.48
C LEU A 31 3.50 7.11 -4.85
N ARG A 32 3.85 5.88 -4.50
CA ARG A 32 5.07 5.21 -4.95
C ARG A 32 4.72 3.89 -5.62
N ARG A 33 5.62 3.38 -6.46
CA ARG A 33 5.51 2.00 -6.97
C ARG A 33 5.67 1.03 -5.81
N GLU A 34 4.80 0.02 -5.73
CA GLU A 34 4.91 -1.05 -4.73
C GLU A 34 5.74 -2.19 -5.32
N GLU A 35 6.90 -2.47 -4.73
CA GLU A 35 7.80 -3.56 -5.17
C GLU A 35 7.62 -4.84 -4.33
N ASP A 36 7.08 -4.70 -3.12
CA ASP A 36 6.97 -5.76 -2.11
C ASP A 36 5.62 -6.50 -2.12
N ILE A 37 4.98 -6.57 -3.29
CA ILE A 37 3.64 -7.18 -3.44
C ILE A 37 3.65 -8.66 -2.99
N GLU A 38 4.75 -9.38 -3.23
CA GLU A 38 4.89 -10.79 -2.82
C GLU A 38 4.85 -10.96 -1.30
N TYR A 39 5.51 -10.06 -0.57
CA TYR A 39 5.49 -10.05 0.90
C TYR A 39 4.08 -9.76 1.41
N ILE A 40 3.42 -8.75 0.85
CA ILE A 40 2.08 -8.35 1.26
C ILE A 40 1.08 -9.49 1.00
N ARG A 41 1.19 -10.18 -0.14
CA ARG A 41 0.36 -11.33 -0.47
C ARG A 41 0.57 -12.52 0.48
N SER A 42 1.81 -12.82 0.89
CA SER A 42 2.05 -13.93 1.81
C SER A 42 1.63 -13.61 3.25
N HIS A 43 1.78 -12.36 3.70
CA HIS A 43 1.55 -11.94 5.09
C HIS A 43 0.14 -11.45 5.39
N PHE A 44 -0.59 -10.98 4.38
CA PHE A 44 -1.97 -10.52 4.54
C PHE A 44 -2.91 -11.37 3.69
N ASN A 45 -4.09 -11.69 4.22
CA ASN A 45 -5.12 -12.42 3.49
C ASN A 45 -5.88 -11.51 2.51
N ILE A 46 -5.15 -10.97 1.53
CA ILE A 46 -5.70 -10.04 0.53
C ILE A 46 -6.13 -10.74 -0.77
N GLU A 47 -5.84 -12.03 -0.90
CA GLU A 47 -6.23 -12.86 -2.07
C GLU A 47 -7.75 -12.99 -2.20
N ASP A 48 -8.49 -12.94 -1.08
CA ASP A 48 -9.96 -12.94 -1.08
C ASP A 48 -10.56 -11.66 -1.70
N PHE A 49 -9.80 -10.56 -1.73
CA PHE A 49 -10.27 -9.25 -2.17
C PHE A 49 -9.68 -8.81 -3.53
N ILE A 50 -8.62 -9.47 -4.00
CA ILE A 50 -7.91 -9.12 -5.23
C ILE A 50 -7.49 -10.40 -5.95
N TYR A 51 -7.91 -10.52 -7.22
CA TYR A 51 -7.33 -11.51 -8.12
C TYR A 51 -5.98 -10.99 -8.65
N PHE A 52 -4.88 -11.32 -7.96
CA PHE A 52 -3.52 -10.95 -8.36
C PHE A 52 -3.17 -11.37 -9.80
N ASN A 53 -3.77 -12.45 -10.29
CA ASN A 53 -3.56 -12.92 -11.67
C ASN A 53 -4.07 -11.93 -12.73
N HIS A 54 -4.95 -11.00 -12.38
CA HIS A 54 -5.52 -10.00 -13.30
C HIS A 54 -4.88 -8.61 -13.19
N HIS A 55 -4.06 -8.37 -12.17
CA HIS A 55 -3.38 -7.08 -11.97
C HIS A 55 -1.88 -7.23 -12.18
N LYS A 56 -1.33 -6.45 -13.12
CA LYS A 56 0.13 -6.41 -13.34
C LYS A 56 0.80 -5.77 -12.12
N ARG A 57 2.04 -6.15 -11.82
CA ARG A 57 2.86 -5.55 -10.73
C ARG A 57 2.88 -4.02 -10.80
N ASP A 58 2.88 -3.46 -12.02
CA ASP A 58 2.88 -2.03 -12.26
C ASP A 58 1.56 -1.33 -11.91
N GLU A 59 0.44 -2.05 -11.77
CA GLU A 59 -0.86 -1.49 -11.39
C GLU A 59 -1.03 -1.36 -9.86
N HIS A 60 -0.08 -1.87 -9.09
CA HIS A 60 -0.07 -1.74 -7.65
C HIS A 60 0.67 -0.46 -7.24
N GLY A 61 0.01 0.35 -6.42
CA GLY A 61 0.57 1.58 -5.87
C GLY A 61 0.63 1.52 -4.35
N ARG A 62 1.69 2.11 -3.79
CA ARG A 62 1.80 2.39 -2.36
C ARG A 62 1.38 3.83 -2.10
N LEU A 63 0.41 4.04 -1.23
CA LEU A 63 0.12 5.37 -0.70
C LEU A 63 1.16 5.67 0.38
N PHE A 64 1.95 6.72 0.19
CA PHE A 64 2.99 7.12 1.13
C PHE A 64 2.47 8.18 2.10
N HIS A 65 1.90 9.26 1.54
CA HIS A 65 1.25 10.31 2.32
C HIS A 65 -0.08 10.69 1.69
N PHE A 66 -1.05 10.96 2.54
CA PHE A 66 -2.36 11.44 2.14
C PHE A 66 -2.82 12.48 3.17
N ALA A 67 -3.09 13.69 2.70
CA ALA A 67 -3.66 14.74 3.52
C ALA A 67 -4.81 15.38 2.75
N LEU A 68 -5.94 15.56 3.44
CA LEU A 68 -7.13 16.18 2.89
C LEU A 68 -7.71 17.09 3.95
N ASN A 69 -8.18 18.27 3.54
CA ASN A 69 -8.87 19.18 4.43
C ASN A 69 -10.09 18.46 5.08
N PRO A 70 -10.27 18.54 6.41
CA PRO A 70 -11.38 17.92 7.14
C PRO A 70 -12.76 18.16 6.52
N VAL A 71 -13.01 19.35 5.96
CA VAL A 71 -14.26 19.69 5.28
C VAL A 71 -14.60 18.74 4.13
N PHE A 72 -13.56 18.20 3.46
CA PHE A 72 -13.69 17.30 2.33
C PHE A 72 -13.48 15.82 2.70
N GLN A 73 -13.38 15.46 3.98
CA GLN A 73 -13.14 14.07 4.41
C GLN A 73 -14.18 13.08 3.85
N GLN A 74 -15.45 13.48 3.78
CA GLN A 74 -16.53 12.69 3.17
C GLN A 74 -16.27 12.34 1.69
N TYR A 75 -15.50 13.17 0.98
CA TYR A 75 -15.15 12.99 -0.42
C TYR A 75 -13.79 12.30 -0.63
N SER A 76 -13.11 11.87 0.44
CA SER A 76 -11.83 11.16 0.38
C SER A 76 -11.87 9.97 -0.58
N LYS A 77 -12.99 9.22 -0.60
CA LYS A 77 -13.18 8.10 -1.53
C LYS A 77 -13.16 8.54 -3.00
N HIS A 78 -13.75 9.68 -3.33
CA HIS A 78 -13.74 10.22 -4.70
C HIS A 78 -12.36 10.72 -5.09
N PHE A 79 -11.66 11.39 -4.18
CA PHE A 79 -10.29 11.81 -4.41
C PHE A 79 -9.36 10.62 -4.69
N LEU A 80 -9.42 9.57 -3.86
CA LEU A 80 -8.61 8.36 -4.07
C LEU A 80 -8.97 7.62 -5.36
N LYS A 81 -10.23 7.64 -5.80
CA LYS A 81 -10.64 7.12 -7.12
C LYS A 81 -9.98 7.88 -8.26
N GLU A 82 -9.95 9.21 -8.20
CA GLU A 82 -9.30 10.03 -9.22
C GLU A 82 -7.80 9.83 -9.23
N VAL A 83 -7.18 9.69 -8.05
CA VAL A 83 -5.76 9.34 -7.93
C VAL A 83 -5.47 8.01 -8.60
N LEU A 84 -6.27 6.96 -8.36
CA LEU A 84 -6.12 5.67 -9.07
C LEU A 84 -6.26 5.84 -10.59
N ARG A 85 -7.25 6.62 -11.04
CA ARG A 85 -7.52 6.86 -12.46
C ARG A 85 -6.34 7.56 -13.15
N LEU A 86 -5.79 8.60 -12.53
CA LEU A 86 -4.66 9.38 -13.06
C LEU A 86 -3.33 8.63 -12.98
N ALA A 87 -3.12 7.86 -11.90
CA ALA A 87 -1.92 7.05 -11.71
C ALA A 87 -1.91 5.77 -12.55
N HIS A 88 -3.02 5.45 -13.24
CA HIS A 88 -3.25 4.17 -13.91
C HIS A 88 -3.01 2.95 -12.99
N LYS A 89 -3.44 3.07 -11.72
CA LYS A 89 -3.32 2.03 -10.71
C LYS A 89 -4.67 1.37 -10.43
N SER A 90 -4.64 0.11 -10.04
CA SER A 90 -5.83 -0.70 -9.71
C SER A 90 -5.97 -0.93 -8.20
N CYS A 91 -4.84 -1.02 -7.49
CA CYS A 91 -4.78 -1.29 -6.06
C CYS A 91 -3.90 -0.26 -5.35
N LEU A 92 -4.35 0.23 -4.20
CA LEU A 92 -3.57 1.08 -3.30
C LEU A 92 -3.35 0.39 -1.95
N TYR A 93 -2.10 0.38 -1.52
CA TYR A 93 -1.66 -0.15 -0.24
C TYR A 93 -1.17 0.99 0.66
N TYR A 94 -1.69 1.05 1.88
CA TYR A 94 -1.25 2.00 2.90
C TYR A 94 -0.82 1.23 4.16
N PRO A 95 0.50 1.02 4.36
CA PRO A 95 1.00 0.39 5.57
C PRO A 95 0.95 1.38 6.73
N VAL A 96 0.21 1.01 7.77
CA VAL A 96 0.08 1.76 9.02
C VAL A 96 0.91 1.03 10.07
N CYS A 97 1.99 1.66 10.52
CA CYS A 97 2.77 1.15 11.64
C CYS A 97 2.12 1.63 12.96
N PRO A 98 1.57 0.74 13.80
CA PRO A 98 1.11 1.11 15.13
C PRO A 98 2.33 1.34 16.02
N ARG A 99 2.93 2.55 15.98
CA ARG A 99 4.10 2.87 16.82
C ARG A 99 3.79 2.92 18.33
N TYR A 100 2.51 2.91 18.71
CA TYR A 100 2.06 3.16 20.08
C TYR A 100 0.98 2.19 20.58
N THR A 101 0.68 1.13 19.83
CA THR A 101 -0.38 0.20 20.24
C THR A 101 0.25 -1.13 20.64
N GLU A 102 0.01 -1.56 21.88
CA GLU A 102 0.46 -2.86 22.40
C GLU A 102 -0.15 -4.03 21.60
N THR A 103 -1.25 -3.78 20.89
CA THR A 103 -1.87 -4.75 19.99
C THR A 103 -1.06 -4.89 18.71
N GLN A 104 -0.40 -6.04 18.55
CA GLN A 104 0.20 -6.42 17.29
C GLN A 104 -0.91 -6.54 16.22
N PRO A 105 -0.70 -5.98 15.02
CA PRO A 105 -1.65 -6.13 13.92
C PRO A 105 -1.84 -7.62 13.59
N VAL A 106 -3.08 -8.03 13.33
CA VAL A 106 -3.41 -9.42 13.01
C VAL A 106 -2.87 -9.76 11.62
N THR A 107 -1.71 -10.40 11.56
CA THR A 107 -1.11 -10.94 10.33
C THR A 107 -1.48 -12.41 10.16
N ARG A 108 -1.41 -12.93 8.93
CA ARG A 108 -1.58 -14.36 8.65
C ARG A 108 -0.48 -15.15 9.39
N ARG A 109 -0.81 -16.33 9.92
CA ARG A 109 0.21 -17.26 10.44
C ARG A 109 1.10 -17.72 9.30
N GLN A 110 2.39 -17.40 9.37
CA GLN A 110 3.37 -17.83 8.38
C GLN A 110 3.77 -19.30 8.56
N ILE A 111 4.03 -19.97 7.45
CA ILE A 111 4.61 -21.32 7.44
C ILE A 111 6.11 -21.18 7.68
N ILE A 112 6.63 -21.96 8.62
CA ILE A 112 8.08 -22.05 8.85
C ILE A 112 8.66 -22.99 7.81
N TYR A 113 9.46 -22.45 6.89
CA TYR A 113 10.09 -23.22 5.83
C TYR A 113 11.43 -23.81 6.30
N PRO A 114 11.62 -25.14 6.25
CA PRO A 114 12.94 -25.74 6.51
C PRO A 114 13.85 -25.52 5.29
N LEU A 115 14.55 -24.39 5.26
CA LEU A 115 15.38 -23.96 4.12
C LEU A 115 16.46 -24.97 3.74
N ASP A 116 17.08 -25.61 4.73
CA ASP A 116 18.13 -26.62 4.54
C ASP A 116 17.65 -27.87 3.78
N GLN A 117 16.34 -28.13 3.78
CA GLN A 117 15.72 -29.30 3.13
C GLN A 117 15.07 -28.95 1.78
N LEU A 118 14.78 -27.67 1.54
CA LEU A 118 14.02 -27.23 0.36
C LEU A 118 14.91 -27.00 -0.88
N GLY A 119 16.19 -26.69 -0.70
CA GLY A 119 17.10 -26.40 -1.82
C GLY A 119 16.51 -25.35 -2.77
N GLY A 120 16.42 -25.68 -4.07
CA GLY A 120 15.85 -24.80 -5.09
C GLY A 120 14.33 -24.56 -5.01
N ASN A 121 13.61 -25.28 -4.15
CA ASN A 121 12.18 -25.08 -3.91
C ASN A 121 11.90 -24.07 -2.78
N ALA A 122 12.93 -23.49 -2.17
CA ALA A 122 12.79 -22.47 -1.14
C ALA A 122 12.00 -21.26 -1.68
N PRO A 123 11.07 -20.69 -0.88
CA PRO A 123 10.39 -19.46 -1.27
C PRO A 123 11.40 -18.30 -1.39
N SER A 124 11.03 -17.27 -2.15
CA SER A 124 11.91 -16.12 -2.39
C SER A 124 12.29 -15.41 -1.08
N GLU A 125 13.50 -14.84 -1.03
CA GLU A 125 13.97 -14.07 0.13
C GLU A 125 13.02 -12.92 0.51
N ARG A 126 12.30 -12.36 -0.48
CA ARG A 126 11.28 -11.31 -0.26
C ARG A 126 10.10 -11.79 0.58
N ILE A 127 9.76 -13.08 0.51
CA ILE A 127 8.70 -13.71 1.30
C ILE A 127 9.23 -14.08 2.69
N LEU A 128 10.51 -14.45 2.80
CA LEU A 128 11.16 -14.80 4.05
C LEU A 128 11.62 -13.58 4.86
N ALA A 129 11.65 -12.39 4.23
CA ALA A 129 12.10 -11.15 4.86
C ALA A 129 11.27 -10.85 6.11
N ASN A 130 11.93 -10.71 7.26
CA ASN A 130 11.26 -10.37 8.50
C ASN A 130 11.13 -8.85 8.61
N LYS A 131 9.94 -8.29 8.37
CA LYS A 131 9.67 -6.85 8.49
C LYS A 131 8.97 -6.55 9.81
N GLU A 132 9.12 -5.32 10.30
CA GLU A 132 8.36 -4.86 11.47
C GLU A 132 6.85 -5.04 11.22
N PRO A 133 6.09 -5.47 12.24
CA PRO A 133 4.65 -5.70 12.08
C PRO A 133 3.93 -4.38 11.78
N PHE A 134 3.15 -4.36 10.70
CA PHE A 134 2.31 -3.23 10.31
C PHE A 134 0.88 -3.69 9.99
N ALA A 135 -0.08 -2.79 10.15
CA ALA A 135 -1.43 -2.97 9.65
C ALA A 135 -1.50 -2.51 8.19
N LEU A 136 -2.20 -3.25 7.34
CA LEU A 136 -2.35 -2.89 5.93
C LEU A 136 -3.76 -2.38 5.67
N THR A 137 -3.87 -1.11 5.25
CA THR A 137 -5.10 -0.60 4.64
C THR A 137 -5.01 -0.81 3.14
N HIS A 138 -6.05 -1.40 2.56
CA HIS A 138 -6.11 -1.71 1.13
C HIS A 138 -7.35 -1.09 0.50
N LEU A 139 -7.17 -0.44 -0.65
CA LEU A 139 -8.25 0.13 -1.46
C LEU A 139 -8.14 -0.39 -2.90
N ASN A 140 -9.21 -1.01 -3.39
CA ASN A 140 -9.28 -1.54 -4.75
C ASN A 140 -10.32 -0.81 -5.58
N ARG A 141 -10.04 -0.70 -6.88
CA ARG A 141 -10.97 -0.20 -7.89
C ARG A 141 -12.30 -0.96 -7.92
N LYS A 142 -12.30 -2.29 -7.80
CA LYS A 142 -13.50 -3.15 -7.76
C LYS A 142 -14.42 -2.82 -6.57
N LEU A 143 -13.86 -2.75 -5.36
CA LEU A 143 -14.60 -2.41 -4.13
C LEU A 143 -15.10 -0.96 -4.08
N THR A 144 -14.57 -0.09 -4.95
CA THR A 144 -14.96 1.32 -5.02
C THR A 144 -15.85 1.64 -6.21
N LEU A 145 -15.79 0.88 -7.31
CA LEU A 145 -16.54 1.12 -8.54
C LEU A 145 -17.77 0.24 -8.75
N GLU A 146 -17.86 -0.94 -8.12
CA GLU A 146 -19.07 -1.75 -8.23
C GLU A 146 -20.21 -1.15 -7.38
N PRO A 147 -21.40 -0.88 -7.96
CA PRO A 147 -22.56 -0.45 -7.19
C PRO A 147 -23.03 -1.57 -6.27
N LYS A 148 -23.47 -1.20 -5.07
CA LYS A 148 -24.00 -2.12 -4.05
C LYS A 148 -25.45 -2.46 -4.32
#